data_AF-A0AAJ2H3Y4-F1
#
_entry.id   AF-A0AAJ2H3Y4-F1
#
_cell.length_a   1.000
_cell.length_b   1.000
_cell.length_c   1.000
_cell.angle_alpha   90.00
_cell.angle_beta   90.00
_cell.angle_gamma   90.00
#
_symmetry.space_group_name_H-M   'P 1'
#
loop_
_entity.id
_entity.type
_entity.pdbx_description
1 polymer ?
#
loop_
_entity_poly.entity_id
_entity_poly.type
_entity_poly.pdbx_seq_one_letter_code
_entity_poly.pdbx_strand_id
1 'polypeptide(L)'
;GFPLMKIEGDANRVWDLMSAALSVSNIDVLDRNQSAGWVSIRVDKKTVYLRLNRSGSMTTITLQDEKNALTDKDVASDVLVQLNQNWPV
;
A
#
# COMPACT_ATOMS: atom_id res chain seq x y z
N GLY A 1 17.28 4.24 -3.48
CA GLY A 1 15.99 3.88 -4.11
C GLY A 1 14.85 4.23 -3.17
N PHE A 2 13.64 4.41 -3.72
CA PHE A 2 12.42 4.64 -2.93
C PHE A 2 11.76 3.29 -2.54
N PRO A 3 11.26 3.12 -1.30
CA PRO A 3 10.59 1.90 -0.86
C PRO A 3 9.32 1.60 -1.66
N LEU A 4 9.18 0.35 -2.07
CA LEU A 4 7.98 -0.16 -2.71
C LEU A 4 7.92 -1.68 -2.51
N MET A 5 6.71 -2.24 -2.57
CA MET A 5 6.53 -3.69 -2.70
C MET A 5 6.29 -4.05 -4.16
N LYS A 6 6.87 -5.15 -4.64
CA LYS A 6 6.63 -5.71 -5.98
C LYS A 6 5.96 -7.07 -5.81
N ILE A 7 4.76 -7.22 -6.34
CA ILE A 7 4.00 -8.47 -6.28
C ILE A 7 3.62 -8.89 -7.70
N GLU A 8 3.94 -10.12 -8.05
CA GLU A 8 3.49 -10.71 -9.31
C GLU A 8 2.00 -11.06 -9.20
N GLY A 9 1.22 -10.65 -10.20
CA GLY A 9 -0.22 -10.86 -10.22
C GLY A 9 -0.98 -9.63 -10.69
N ASP A 10 -2.21 -9.86 -11.14
CA ASP A 10 -3.13 -8.79 -11.51
C ASP A 10 -3.57 -7.97 -10.30
N ALA A 11 -4.05 -6.75 -10.55
CA ALA A 11 -4.38 -5.79 -9.51
C ALA A 11 -5.51 -6.26 -8.58
N ASN A 12 -6.44 -7.12 -9.03
CA ASN A 12 -7.52 -7.61 -8.17
C ASN A 12 -6.97 -8.61 -7.15
N ARG A 13 -6.14 -9.56 -7.59
CA ARG A 13 -5.50 -10.50 -6.67
C ARG A 13 -4.62 -9.78 -5.64
N VAL A 14 -3.85 -8.79 -6.09
CA VAL A 14 -2.98 -8.01 -5.20
C VAL A 14 -3.79 -7.12 -4.26
N TRP A 15 -4.93 -6.59 -4.70
CA TRP A 15 -5.88 -5.88 -3.83
C TRP A 15 -6.40 -6.75 -2.69
N ASP A 16 -6.81 -7.99 -3.00
CA ASP A 16 -7.33 -8.92 -2.00
C ASP A 16 -6.25 -9.29 -0.97
N LEU A 17 -5.02 -9.54 -1.43
CA LEU A 17 -3.86 -9.80 -0.58
C LEU A 17 -3.52 -8.61 0.33
N MET A 18 -3.48 -7.39 -0.24
CA MET A 18 -3.24 -6.17 0.52
C MET A 18 -4.35 -5.96 1.55
N SER A 19 -5.62 -6.20 1.20
CA SER A 19 -6.75 -6.07 2.10
C SER A 19 -6.69 -7.07 3.28
N ALA A 20 -6.26 -8.30 3.01
CA ALA A 20 -6.04 -9.32 4.04
C ALA A 20 -4.83 -9.00 4.93
N ALA A 21 -3.73 -8.49 4.36
CA ALA A 21 -2.58 -8.06 5.15
C ALA A 21 -2.94 -6.88 6.06
N LEU A 22 -3.69 -5.90 5.55
CA LEU A 22 -4.14 -4.74 6.30
C LEU A 22 -5.06 -5.13 7.46
N SER A 23 -5.94 -6.12 7.30
CA SER A 23 -6.91 -6.52 8.33
C SER A 23 -6.29 -7.16 9.58
N VAL A 24 -5.06 -7.69 9.47
CA VAL A 24 -4.31 -8.26 10.59
C VAL A 24 -3.11 -7.38 11.02
N SER A 25 -2.86 -6.29 10.29
CA SER A 25 -1.83 -5.32 10.63
C SER A 25 -2.31 -4.31 11.68
N ASN A 26 -1.38 -3.63 12.34
CA ASN A 26 -1.68 -2.49 13.19
C ASN A 26 -1.65 -1.15 12.41
N ILE A 27 -2.12 -1.15 11.16
CA ILE A 27 -2.21 0.04 10.30
C ILE A 27 -3.63 0.62 10.41
N ASP A 28 -3.74 1.92 10.72
CA ASP A 28 -5.03 2.61 10.83
C ASP A 28 -5.59 2.94 9.44
N VAL A 29 -6.49 2.09 8.94
CA VAL A 29 -7.17 2.26 7.64
C VAL A 29 -8.33 3.23 7.77
N LEU A 30 -8.33 4.29 6.95
CA LEU A 30 -9.35 5.32 6.95
C LEU A 30 -10.44 5.09 5.90
N ASP A 31 -10.03 4.78 4.66
CA ASP A 31 -10.94 4.52 3.54
C ASP A 31 -10.25 3.68 2.46
N ARG A 32 -11.02 3.14 1.51
CA ARG A 32 -10.51 2.29 0.43
C ARG A 32 -11.33 2.44 -0.84
N ASN A 33 -10.65 2.45 -1.99
CA ASN A 33 -11.27 2.44 -3.30
C ASN A 33 -10.56 1.46 -4.23
N GLN A 34 -11.17 0.29 -4.42
CA GLN A 34 -10.62 -0.78 -5.25
C GLN A 34 -10.53 -0.39 -6.72
N SER A 35 -11.57 0.25 -7.27
CA SER A 35 -11.61 0.67 -8.66
C SER A 35 -10.51 1.67 -8.99
N ALA A 36 -10.15 2.52 -8.04
CA ALA A 36 -9.05 3.48 -8.15
C ALA A 36 -7.69 2.95 -7.62
N GLY A 37 -7.66 1.73 -7.10
CA GLY A 37 -6.43 1.06 -6.65
C GLY A 37 -5.74 1.70 -5.45
N TRP A 38 -6.48 2.26 -4.49
CA TRP A 38 -5.87 2.87 -3.30
C TRP A 38 -6.58 2.57 -1.99
N VAL A 39 -5.80 2.59 -0.91
CA VAL A 39 -6.26 2.57 0.49
C VAL A 39 -5.65 3.77 1.20
N SER A 40 -6.47 4.59 1.84
CA SER A 40 -5.99 5.67 2.69
C SER A 40 -5.79 5.18 4.11
N ILE A 41 -4.66 5.57 4.71
CA ILE A 41 -4.28 5.19 6.06
C ILE A 41 -3.85 6.43 6.84
N ARG A 42 -3.93 6.36 8.16
CA ARG A 42 -3.38 7.38 9.06
C ARG A 42 -1.97 7.00 9.46
N VAL A 43 -1.03 7.91 9.24
CA VAL A 43 0.31 7.86 9.83
C VAL A 43 0.52 9.16 10.60
N ASP A 44 0.80 9.06 11.90
CA ASP A 44 0.78 10.16 12.85
C ASP A 44 -0.54 10.96 12.80
N LYS A 45 -0.50 12.13 12.13
CA LYS A 45 -1.64 13.03 11.96
C LYS A 45 -1.93 13.33 10.49
N LYS A 46 -1.34 12.56 9.56
CA LYS A 46 -1.47 12.77 8.12
C LYS A 46 -2.16 11.57 7.49
N THR A 47 -2.99 11.86 6.49
CA THR A 47 -3.55 10.85 5.61
C THR A 47 -2.56 10.59 4.47
N VAL A 48 -2.22 9.33 4.27
CA VAL A 48 -1.38 8.86 3.16
C VAL A 48 -2.05 7.67 2.48
N TYR A 49 -1.58 7.30 1.30
CA TYR A 49 -2.26 6.37 0.41
C TYR A 49 -1.31 5.24 0.00
N LEU A 50 -1.70 4.00 0.33
CA LEU A 50 -1.17 2.82 -0.33
C LEU A 50 -1.81 2.74 -1.72
N ARG A 51 -1.01 2.79 -2.78
CA ARG A 51 -1.48 2.77 -4.17
C ARG A 51 -0.92 1.61 -4.96
N LEU A 52 -1.80 0.91 -5.66
CA LEU A 52 -1.48 -0.13 -6.63
C LEU A 52 -1.14 0.50 -7.97
N ASN A 53 0.03 0.18 -8.52
CA ASN A 53 0.44 0.60 -9.86
C ASN A 53 0.79 -0.65 -10.67
N ARG A 54 0.16 -0.82 -11.83
CA ARG A 54 0.36 -2.01 -12.67
C ARG A 54 1.38 -1.72 -13.77
N SER A 55 2.31 -2.66 -13.97
CA SER A 55 3.25 -2.69 -15.08
C SER A 55 3.36 -4.14 -15.59
N GLY A 56 2.65 -4.45 -16.67
CA GLY A 56 2.58 -5.82 -17.21
C GLY A 56 1.91 -6.80 -16.23
N SER A 57 2.64 -7.87 -15.89
CA SER A 57 2.26 -8.88 -14.88
C SER A 57 2.61 -8.48 -13.45
N MET A 58 3.29 -7.33 -13.27
CA MET A 58 3.70 -6.84 -11.97
C MET A 58 2.75 -5.77 -11.47
N THR A 59 2.40 -5.86 -10.19
CA THR A 59 1.75 -4.78 -9.46
C THR A 59 2.68 -4.30 -8.36
N THR A 60 2.86 -2.99 -8.25
CA THR A 60 3.63 -2.38 -7.16
C THR A 60 2.72 -1.68 -6.17
N ILE A 61 3.11 -1.72 -4.91
CA ILE A 61 2.49 -0.94 -3.83
C ILE A 61 3.48 0.14 -3.42
N THR A 62 3.03 1.39 -3.49
CA THR A 62 3.79 2.57 -3.05
C THR A 62 3.00 3.36 -2.02
N LEU A 63 3.70 4.07 -1.13
CA LEU A 63 3.08 5.05 -0.25
C LEU A 63 3.16 6.45 -0.87
N GLN A 64 2.02 7.10 -1.04
CA GLN A 64 1.89 8.42 -1.66
C GLN A 64 1.04 9.36 -0.81
N ASP A 65 1.21 10.66 -0.99
CA ASP A 65 0.34 11.68 -0.40
C ASP A 65 -0.95 11.87 -1.24
N GLU A 66 -1.81 12.79 -0.80
CA GLU A 66 -3.05 13.16 -1.48
C GLU A 66 -2.85 13.73 -2.90
N LYS A 67 -1.64 14.21 -3.21
CA LYS A 67 -1.26 14.76 -4.53
C LYS A 67 -0.56 13.73 -5.41
N ASN A 68 -0.57 12.45 -5.01
CA ASN A 68 0.12 11.35 -5.67
C ASN A 68 1.66 11.49 -5.68
N ALA A 69 2.22 12.33 -4.80
CA ALA A 69 3.66 12.40 -4.62
C ALA A 69 4.11 11.29 -3.66
N LEU A 70 5.31 10.75 -3.89
CA LEU A 70 5.93 9.83 -2.95
C LEU A 70 6.12 10.51 -1.59
N THR A 71 5.77 9.82 -0.50
CA THR A 71 5.92 10.36 0.86
C THR A 71 7.39 10.41 1.29
N ASP A 72 7.65 10.83 2.53
CA ASP A 72 8.96 10.62 3.15
C ASP A 72 9.37 9.14 3.08
N LYS A 73 10.67 8.91 2.82
CA LYS A 73 11.23 7.58 2.62
C LYS A 73 11.10 6.71 3.87
N ASP A 74 11.33 7.27 5.05
CA ASP A 74 11.33 6.51 6.29
C ASP A 74 9.89 6.10 6.64
N VAL A 75 8.94 7.02 6.45
CA VAL A 75 7.50 6.74 6.56
C VAL A 75 7.06 5.63 5.60
N ALA A 76 7.49 5.71 4.33
CA ALA A 76 7.17 4.67 3.36
C ALA A 76 7.78 3.31 3.74
N SER A 77 9.02 3.31 4.25
CA SER A 77 9.70 2.11 4.69
C SER A 77 8.95 1.42 5.83
N ASP A 78 8.59 2.17 6.87
CA ASP A 78 7.93 1.63 8.07
C ASP A 78 6.58 0.99 7.73
N VAL A 79 5.74 1.70 6.97
CA VAL A 79 4.43 1.21 6.55
C VAL A 79 4.57 -0.04 5.68
N LEU A 80 5.47 -0.04 4.70
CA LEU A 80 5.62 -1.17 3.78
C LEU A 80 6.25 -2.39 4.45
N VAL A 81 7.13 -2.19 5.43
CA VAL A 81 7.67 -3.29 6.26
C VAL A 81 6.55 -3.91 7.08
N GLN A 82 5.71 -3.11 7.74
CA GLN A 82 4.58 -3.60 8.52
C GLN A 82 3.55 -4.33 7.65
N LEU A 83 3.27 -3.82 6.46
CA LEU A 83 2.39 -4.49 5.49
C LEU A 83 3.00 -5.83 5.04
N ASN A 84 4.29 -5.86 4.74
CA ASN A 84 4.98 -7.07 4.28
C ASN A 84 5.09 -8.15 5.37
N GLN A 85 5.26 -7.78 6.64
CA GLN A 85 5.26 -8.71 7.78
C GLN A 85 3.94 -9.48 7.93
N ASN A 86 2.85 -8.87 7.49
CA ASN A 86 1.50 -9.41 7.56
C ASN A 86 1.00 -9.96 6.20
N TRP A 87 1.89 -10.02 5.21
CA TRP A 87 1.50 -10.42 3.85
C TRP A 87 1.11 -11.91 3.83
N PRO A 88 -0.08 -12.27 3.33
CA PRO A 88 -0.48 -13.67 3.22
C PRO A 88 0.48 -14.45 2.32
N VAL A 89 0.91 -15.62 2.80
CA VAL A 89 1.74 -16.59 2.07
C VAL A 89 0.87 -17.44 1.15
#